data_AF-A0A818N5W9-F1
#
_entry.id   AF-A0A818N5W9-F1
#
_cell.length_a   1.000
_cell.length_b   1.000
_cell.length_c   1.000
_cell.angle_alpha   90.00
_cell.angle_beta   90.00
_cell.angle_gamma   90.00
#
_symmetry.space_group_name_H-M   'P 1'
#
loop_
_entity.id
_entity.type
_entity.pdbx_description
1 polymer ?
#
loop_
_entity_poly.entity_id
_entity_poly.type
_entity_poly.pdbx_seq_one_letter_code
_entity_poly.pdbx_strand_id
1 'polypeptide(L)'
;MAAIPFAAIEKIGNSESEKEVLFSTHSIFRIGKITPIDDKNMLWRVNLTITNEINSHLSVLIAETREEISTAKGWYRLNELLIKLGELDKAQKVCNLLKQKNTEAGNSALYFQLAQIARGKGQCDEAAELYNKSIQVNKKSSKDNKKETF
;
A
#
# COMPACT_ATOMS: atom_id res chain seq x y z
N MET A 1 5.13 -28.82 -6.65
CA MET A 1 5.52 -27.67 -5.81
C MET A 1 6.42 -26.77 -6.64
N ALA A 2 5.99 -25.55 -6.95
CA ALA A 2 6.89 -24.55 -7.54
C ALA A 2 7.79 -24.02 -6.42
N ALA A 3 9.10 -24.22 -6.55
CA ALA A 3 10.09 -23.62 -5.66
C ALA A 3 10.30 -22.15 -6.06
N ILE A 4 10.35 -21.24 -5.09
CA ILE A 4 10.69 -19.85 -5.35
C ILE A 4 12.20 -19.76 -5.63
N PRO A 5 12.62 -19.15 -6.76
CA PRO A 5 14.03 -18.95 -7.05
C PRO A 5 14.70 -18.08 -5.98
N PHE A 6 15.89 -18.49 -5.55
CA PHE A 6 16.75 -17.72 -4.65
C PHE A 6 18.21 -17.82 -5.11
N ALA A 7 19.03 -16.86 -4.71
CA ALA A 7 20.46 -16.81 -5.00
C ALA A 7 21.24 -16.34 -3.77
N ALA A 8 22.36 -17.01 -3.46
CA ALA A 8 23.32 -16.48 -2.50
C ALA A 8 24.10 -15.34 -3.17
N ILE A 9 24.19 -14.19 -2.50
CA ILE A 9 24.82 -12.97 -3.03
C ILE A 9 25.95 -12.45 -2.14
N GLU A 10 26.53 -13.32 -1.30
CA GLU A 10 27.62 -13.01 -0.36
C GLU A 10 28.80 -12.24 -1.00
N LYS A 11 29.06 -12.47 -2.30
CA LYS A 11 30.18 -11.85 -3.05
C LYS A 11 29.82 -10.55 -3.77
N ILE A 12 28.56 -10.15 -3.76
CA ILE A 12 28.02 -8.98 -4.46
C ILE A 12 27.41 -7.98 -3.46
N GLY A 13 27.09 -8.46 -2.25
CA GLY A 13 26.61 -7.66 -1.14
C GLY A 13 27.60 -6.58 -0.70
N ASN A 14 27.09 -5.61 0.06
CA ASN A 14 27.90 -4.48 0.55
C ASN A 14 28.84 -4.87 1.70
N SER A 15 28.59 -6.00 2.37
CA SER A 15 29.36 -6.50 3.51
C SER A 15 29.88 -7.91 3.25
N GLU A 16 31.21 -8.06 3.17
CA GLU A 16 31.86 -9.37 2.98
C GLU A 16 31.67 -10.32 4.18
N SER A 17 31.25 -9.77 5.33
CA SER A 17 31.02 -10.55 6.56
C SER A 17 29.62 -11.17 6.62
N GLU A 18 28.71 -10.75 5.74
CA GLU A 18 27.31 -11.15 5.76
C GLU A 18 27.02 -12.26 4.75
N LYS A 19 26.19 -13.21 5.19
CA LYS A 19 25.67 -14.26 4.32
C LYS A 19 24.30 -13.85 3.79
N GLU A 20 24.30 -13.18 2.65
CA GLU A 20 23.11 -12.62 2.05
C GLU A 20 22.46 -13.57 1.02
N VAL A 21 21.13 -13.61 1.02
CA VAL A 21 20.32 -14.37 0.05
C VAL A 21 19.30 -13.44 -0.59
N LEU A 22 19.30 -13.41 -1.92
CA LEU A 22 18.30 -12.72 -2.74
C LEU A 22 17.16 -13.68 -3.08
N PHE A 23 15.93 -13.23 -2.88
CA PHE A 23 14.72 -13.92 -3.32
C PHE A 23 14.12 -13.22 -4.55
N SER A 24 13.39 -13.97 -5.38
CA SER A 24 12.64 -13.35 -6.48
C SER A 24 11.69 -12.24 -5.98
N THR A 25 11.56 -11.17 -6.75
CA THR A 25 10.51 -10.17 -6.52
C THR A 25 9.16 -10.89 -6.49
N HIS A 26 8.31 -10.57 -5.51
CA HIS A 26 7.01 -11.21 -5.20
C HIS A 26 7.06 -12.49 -4.34
N SER A 27 8.19 -12.81 -3.71
CA SER A 27 8.26 -13.86 -2.69
C SER A 27 7.54 -13.40 -1.42
N ILE A 28 6.51 -14.14 -0.98
CA ILE A 28 5.75 -13.83 0.24
C ILE A 28 6.18 -14.78 1.35
N PHE A 29 6.61 -14.20 2.47
CA PHE A 29 6.99 -14.94 3.66
C PHE A 29 6.06 -14.63 4.83
N ARG A 30 5.62 -15.66 5.52
CA ARG A 30 5.05 -15.52 6.87
C ARG A 30 6.20 -15.34 7.86
N ILE A 31 6.13 -14.27 8.64
CA ILE A 31 6.98 -14.11 9.82
C ILE A 31 6.46 -15.05 10.92
N GLY A 32 7.32 -15.96 11.35
CA GLY A 32 7.08 -16.87 12.46
C GLY A 32 7.63 -16.29 13.75
N LYS A 33 8.41 -17.11 14.47
CA LYS A 33 9.03 -16.71 15.73
C LYS A 33 10.15 -15.70 15.49
N ILE A 34 10.19 -14.67 16.33
CA ILE A 34 11.29 -13.72 16.44
C ILE A 34 11.93 -13.96 17.82
N THR A 35 13.22 -14.25 17.86
CA THR A 35 13.96 -14.54 19.10
C THR A 35 15.30 -13.82 19.13
N PRO A 36 15.72 -13.28 20.28
CA PRO A 36 17.07 -12.74 20.40
C PRO A 36 18.10 -13.86 20.21
N ILE A 37 19.19 -13.56 19.53
CA ILE A 37 20.33 -14.48 19.35
C ILE A 37 21.30 -14.33 20.51
N ASP A 38 21.51 -13.10 20.97
CA ASP A 38 22.25 -12.80 22.19
C ASP A 38 21.70 -11.52 22.86
N ASP A 39 21.96 -11.37 24.15
CA ASP A 39 21.46 -10.24 24.96
C ASP A 39 22.33 -8.97 24.87
N LYS A 40 23.47 -9.01 24.16
CA LYS A 40 24.50 -7.95 24.17
C LYS A 40 24.61 -7.15 22.87
N ASN A 41 24.31 -7.77 21.72
CA ASN A 41 24.56 -7.25 20.38
C ASN A 41 23.26 -6.91 19.62
N MET A 42 22.10 -6.98 20.30
CA MET A 42 20.79 -6.64 19.71
C MET A 42 20.48 -7.42 18.42
N LEU A 43 21.03 -8.63 18.26
CA LEU A 43 20.79 -9.48 17.10
C LEU A 43 19.56 -10.36 17.31
N TRP A 44 18.69 -10.39 16.31
CA TRP A 44 17.45 -11.15 16.34
C TRP A 44 17.42 -12.19 15.21
N ARG A 45 17.00 -13.42 15.57
CA ARG A 45 16.66 -14.46 14.62
C ARG A 45 15.18 -14.35 14.29
N VAL A 46 14.89 -14.22 13.01
CA VAL A 46 13.51 -14.21 12.49
C VAL A 46 13.31 -15.46 11.65
N ASN A 47 12.37 -16.31 12.05
CA ASN A 47 11.99 -17.49 11.28
C ASN A 47 10.99 -17.07 10.20
N LEU A 48 11.33 -17.27 8.93
CA LEU A 48 10.48 -16.98 7.78
C LEU A 48 10.01 -18.29 7.14
N THR A 49 8.71 -18.40 6.87
CA THR A 49 8.15 -19.53 6.12
C THR A 49 7.65 -19.04 4.79
N ILE A 50 8.07 -19.69 3.71
CA ILE A 50 7.61 -19.35 2.36
C ILE A 50 6.14 -19.72 2.18
N THR A 51 5.38 -18.81 1.60
CA THR A 51 3.94 -18.99 1.39
C THR A 51 3.71 -19.22 -0.10
N ASN A 52 3.75 -20.49 -0.53
CA ASN A 52 3.61 -20.87 -1.95
C ASN A 52 2.22 -21.39 -2.30
N GLU A 53 1.45 -21.83 -1.32
CA GLU A 53 0.09 -22.31 -1.51
C GLU A 53 -0.91 -21.28 -1.02
N ILE A 54 -2.07 -21.25 -1.68
CA ILE A 54 -3.31 -20.60 -1.26
C ILE A 54 -3.85 -21.29 0.02
N ASN A 55 -2.97 -21.55 0.99
CA ASN A 55 -3.33 -21.99 2.32
C ASN A 55 -4.00 -20.81 3.04
N SER A 56 -4.85 -21.16 4.01
CA SER A 56 -5.79 -20.27 4.71
C SER A 56 -5.23 -18.89 5.06
N HIS A 57 -3.95 -18.76 5.38
CA HIS A 57 -3.34 -17.48 5.72
C HIS A 57 -3.31 -16.45 4.57
N LEU A 58 -3.07 -16.87 3.32
CA LEU A 58 -3.22 -15.95 2.18
C LEU A 58 -4.68 -15.55 2.00
N SER A 59 -5.62 -16.48 2.24
CA SER A 59 -7.04 -16.14 2.18
C SER A 59 -7.46 -15.16 3.28
N VAL A 60 -6.88 -15.26 4.49
CA VAL A 60 -7.07 -14.30 5.59
C VAL A 60 -6.51 -12.94 5.20
N LEU A 61 -5.26 -12.87 4.71
CA LEU A 61 -4.67 -11.61 4.27
C LEU A 61 -5.49 -10.96 3.15
N ILE A 62 -5.98 -11.75 2.18
CA ILE A 62 -6.85 -11.26 1.11
C ILE A 62 -8.19 -10.75 1.69
N ALA A 63 -8.78 -11.47 2.64
CA ALA A 63 -10.03 -11.07 3.28
C ALA A 63 -9.87 -9.77 4.07
N GLU A 64 -8.82 -9.67 4.90
CA GLU A 64 -8.48 -8.46 5.66
C GLU A 64 -8.24 -7.28 4.72
N THR A 65 -7.42 -7.46 3.68
CA THR A 65 -7.16 -6.42 2.69
C THR A 65 -8.45 -5.95 2.01
N ARG A 66 -9.35 -6.90 1.68
CA ARG A 66 -10.66 -6.57 1.07
C ARG A 66 -11.56 -5.80 2.03
N GLU A 67 -11.53 -6.13 3.31
CA GLU A 67 -12.32 -5.46 4.35
C GLU A 67 -11.81 -4.05 4.62
N GLU A 68 -10.48 -3.84 4.67
CA GLU A 68 -9.88 -2.52 4.88
C GLU A 68 -10.26 -1.51 3.77
N ILE A 69 -10.48 -1.99 2.55
CA ILE A 69 -10.89 -1.16 1.40
C ILE A 69 -12.39 -1.28 1.09
N SER A 70 -13.20 -1.83 2.00
CA SER A 70 -14.62 -2.13 1.76
C SER A 70 -15.47 -0.86 1.66
N THR A 71 -15.03 0.23 2.29
CA THR A 71 -15.74 1.52 2.35
C THR A 71 -15.79 2.22 0.99
N ALA A 72 -14.73 2.08 0.18
CA ALA A 72 -14.68 2.61 -1.17
C ALA A 72 -15.43 1.70 -2.16
N LYS A 73 -15.90 2.28 -3.27
CA LYS A 73 -16.62 1.55 -4.33
C LYS A 73 -16.00 1.77 -5.71
N GLY A 74 -16.19 0.78 -6.59
CA GLY A 74 -15.77 0.86 -8.00
C GLY A 74 -14.29 1.22 -8.18
N TRP A 75 -14.03 2.20 -9.04
CA TRP A 75 -12.69 2.70 -9.36
C TRP A 75 -11.94 3.26 -8.14
N TYR A 76 -12.64 3.84 -7.17
CA TYR A 76 -12.00 4.33 -5.95
C TYR A 76 -11.46 3.17 -5.11
N ARG A 77 -12.21 2.06 -5.00
CA ARG A 77 -11.75 0.84 -4.30
C ARG A 77 -10.54 0.20 -5.00
N LEU A 78 -10.57 0.14 -6.33
CA LEU A 78 -9.42 -0.32 -7.11
C LEU A 78 -8.19 0.54 -6.84
N ASN A 79 -8.36 1.85 -6.77
CA ASN A 79 -7.25 2.76 -6.55
C ASN A 79 -6.64 2.62 -5.14
N GLU A 80 -7.48 2.45 -4.11
CA GLU A 80 -7.01 2.17 -2.75
C GLU A 80 -6.22 0.86 -2.65
N LEU A 81 -6.67 -0.18 -3.35
CA LEU A 81 -5.93 -1.44 -3.45
C LEU A 81 -4.55 -1.21 -4.07
N LEU A 82 -4.47 -0.48 -5.18
CA LEU A 82 -3.20 -0.18 -5.85
C LEU A 82 -2.24 0.61 -4.94
N ILE A 83 -2.75 1.58 -4.19
CA ILE A 83 -1.95 2.33 -3.21
C ILE A 83 -1.42 1.41 -2.11
N LYS A 84 -2.27 0.53 -1.54
CA LYS A 84 -1.84 -0.44 -0.51
C LYS A 84 -0.79 -1.42 -1.01
N LEU A 85 -0.87 -1.80 -2.29
CA LEU A 85 0.12 -2.66 -2.95
C LEU A 85 1.41 -1.92 -3.34
N GLY A 86 1.52 -0.61 -3.12
CA GLY A 86 2.66 0.21 -3.55
C GLY A 86 2.72 0.46 -5.05
N GLU A 87 1.66 0.13 -5.79
CA GLU A 87 1.56 0.27 -7.25
C GLU A 87 1.15 1.71 -7.63
N LEU A 88 1.94 2.67 -7.17
CA LEU A 88 1.60 4.10 -7.17
C LEU A 88 1.40 4.68 -8.58
N ASP A 89 2.12 4.19 -9.58
CA ASP A 89 1.96 4.65 -10.97
C ASP A 89 0.67 4.11 -11.61
N LYS A 90 0.28 2.88 -11.28
CA LYS A 90 -1.02 2.33 -11.71
C LYS A 90 -2.15 3.07 -11.02
N ALA A 91 -2.00 3.36 -9.72
CA ALA A 91 -2.95 4.17 -8.95
C ALA A 91 -3.14 5.56 -9.59
N GLN A 92 -2.04 6.22 -9.96
CA GLN A 92 -2.08 7.52 -10.64
C GLN A 92 -2.85 7.46 -11.97
N LYS A 93 -2.67 6.40 -12.76
CA LYS A 93 -3.42 6.19 -14.01
C LYS A 93 -4.93 6.06 -13.74
N VAL A 94 -5.33 5.34 -12.68
CA VAL A 94 -6.74 5.24 -12.28
C VAL A 94 -7.31 6.61 -11.90
N CYS A 95 -6.59 7.41 -11.10
CA CYS A 95 -6.98 8.79 -10.80
C CYS A 95 -7.16 9.64 -12.06
N ASN A 96 -6.27 9.51 -13.03
CA ASN A 96 -6.33 10.29 -14.27
C ASN A 96 -7.55 9.89 -15.13
N LEU A 97 -7.87 8.60 -15.20
CA LEU A 97 -9.09 8.12 -15.85
C LEU A 97 -10.36 8.61 -15.13
N LEU A 98 -10.36 8.62 -13.80
CA LEU A 98 -11.45 9.16 -12.99
C LEU A 98 -11.64 10.66 -13.25
N LYS A 99 -10.56 11.44 -13.35
CA LYS A 99 -10.60 12.86 -13.73
C LYS A 99 -11.21 13.10 -15.11
N GLN A 100 -10.91 12.24 -16.08
CA GLN A 100 -11.41 12.39 -17.44
C GLN A 100 -12.90 12.03 -17.56
N LYS A 101 -13.37 11.04 -16.79
CA LYS A 101 -14.76 10.57 -16.85
C LYS A 101 -15.75 11.41 -16.05
N ASN A 102 -15.30 12.07 -14.99
CA ASN A 102 -16.14 12.94 -14.18
C ASN A 102 -15.99 14.40 -14.61
N THR A 103 -17.07 15.00 -15.10
CA THR A 103 -17.15 16.46 -15.35
C THR A 103 -17.00 17.28 -14.06
N GLU A 104 -17.33 16.69 -12.90
CA GLU A 104 -16.96 17.25 -11.60
C GLU A 104 -15.52 16.85 -11.23
N ALA A 105 -14.57 17.51 -11.87
CA ALA A 105 -13.18 17.63 -11.42
C ALA A 105 -13.15 18.37 -10.07
N GLY A 106 -13.57 17.68 -9.01
CA GLY A 106 -13.85 18.32 -7.74
C GLY A 106 -14.26 17.37 -6.61
N ASN A 107 -14.35 16.06 -6.83
CA ASN A 107 -14.72 15.14 -5.75
C ASN A 107 -13.60 15.04 -4.72
N SER A 108 -13.94 15.27 -3.45
CA SER A 108 -13.03 15.16 -2.30
C SER A 108 -12.29 13.82 -2.25
N ALA A 109 -12.95 12.73 -2.66
CA ALA A 109 -12.35 11.39 -2.70
C ALA A 109 -11.18 11.30 -3.68
N LEU A 110 -11.27 11.97 -4.84
CA LEU A 110 -10.20 11.97 -5.82
C LEU A 110 -8.97 12.74 -5.31
N TYR A 111 -9.18 13.90 -4.68
CA TYR A 111 -8.09 14.65 -4.04
C TYR A 111 -7.44 13.86 -2.90
N PHE A 112 -8.24 13.16 -2.11
CA PHE A 112 -7.74 12.28 -1.05
C PHE A 112 -6.84 11.18 -1.61
N GLN A 113 -7.26 10.51 -2.69
CA GLN A 113 -6.47 9.43 -3.29
C GLN A 113 -5.18 9.93 -3.94
N LEU A 114 -5.20 11.09 -4.59
CA LEU A 114 -3.98 11.72 -5.11
C LEU A 114 -3.01 12.10 -3.98
N ALA A 115 -3.52 12.58 -2.85
CA ALA A 115 -2.70 12.89 -1.68
C ALA A 115 -2.02 11.64 -1.13
N GLN A 116 -2.74 10.51 -1.06
CA GLN A 116 -2.17 9.22 -0.64
C GLN A 116 -1.06 8.76 -1.59
N ILE A 117 -1.24 8.95 -2.91
CA ILE A 117 -0.21 8.62 -3.91
C ILE A 117 1.02 9.51 -3.74
N ALA A 118 0.85 10.82 -3.63
CA ALA A 118 1.94 11.77 -3.43
C ALA A 118 2.73 11.46 -2.14
N ARG A 119 2.02 11.16 -1.05
CA ARG A 119 2.64 10.70 0.21
C ARG A 119 3.43 9.40 0.00
N GLY A 120 2.87 8.43 -0.72
CA GLY A 120 3.57 7.17 -1.03
C GLY A 120 4.85 7.39 -1.85
N LYS A 121 4.90 8.44 -2.67
CA LYS A 121 6.08 8.86 -3.44
C LYS A 121 7.07 9.73 -2.65
N GLY A 122 6.78 10.03 -1.38
CA GLY A 122 7.60 10.94 -0.55
C GLY A 122 7.40 12.43 -0.85
N GLN A 123 6.40 12.80 -1.65
CA GLN A 123 6.07 14.17 -2.03
C GLN A 123 5.17 14.82 -0.96
N CYS A 124 5.73 15.08 0.21
CA CYS A 124 4.96 15.49 1.39
C CYS A 124 4.20 16.82 1.21
N ASP A 125 4.81 17.82 0.59
CA ASP A 125 4.19 19.13 0.39
C ASP A 125 2.96 19.03 -0.54
N GLU A 126 3.12 18.34 -1.66
CA GLU A 126 2.03 18.07 -2.60
C GLU A 126 0.89 17.27 -1.93
N ALA A 127 1.25 16.26 -1.14
CA ALA A 127 0.27 15.49 -0.39
C ALA A 127 -0.55 16.37 0.58
N ALA A 128 0.11 17.26 1.32
CA ALA A 128 -0.54 18.17 2.26
C ALA A 128 -1.52 19.12 1.55
N GLU A 129 -1.13 19.69 0.41
CA GLU A 129 -2.02 20.53 -0.39
C GLU A 129 -3.27 19.76 -0.88
N LEU A 130 -3.07 18.54 -1.37
CA LEU A 130 -4.15 17.70 -1.89
C LEU A 130 -5.11 17.26 -0.78
N TYR A 131 -4.60 16.90 0.41
CA TYR A 131 -5.45 16.62 1.58
C TYR A 131 -6.26 17.85 1.98
N ASN A 132 -5.66 19.04 2.00
CA ASN A 132 -6.37 20.28 2.30
C ASN A 132 -7.47 20.56 1.28
N LYS A 133 -7.21 20.37 -0.02
CA LYS A 133 -8.22 20.49 -1.08
C LYS A 133 -9.38 19.51 -0.86
N SER A 134 -9.08 18.25 -0.54
CA SER A 134 -10.07 17.21 -0.22
C SER A 134 -10.99 17.65 0.95
N ILE A 135 -10.42 18.16 2.03
CA ILE A 135 -11.16 18.63 3.21
C ILE A 135 -12.04 19.84 2.87
N GLN A 136 -11.51 20.81 2.12
CA GLN A 136 -12.26 22.01 1.73
C GLN A 136 -13.50 21.67 0.89
N VAL A 137 -13.39 20.74 -0.05
CA VAL A 137 -14.52 20.25 -0.85
C VAL A 137 -15.59 19.63 0.05
N ASN A 138 -15.21 18.72 0.95
CA ASN A 138 -16.17 18.07 1.86
C ASN A 138 -16.91 19.09 2.75
N LYS A 139 -16.19 20.11 3.23
CA LYS A 139 -16.78 21.19 4.03
C LYS A 139 -17.78 22.02 3.24
N LYS A 140 -17.55 22.31 1.96
CA LYS A 140 -18.48 23.04 1.11
C LYS A 140 -19.76 22.23 0.86
N SER A 141 -19.62 21.00 0.39
CA SER A 141 -20.76 20.09 0.15
C SER A 141 -21.63 19.89 1.40
N SER A 142 -21.01 19.77 2.58
CA SER A 142 -21.76 19.65 3.85
C SER A 142 -22.55 20.91 4.24
N LYS A 143 -22.09 22.10 3.82
CA LYS A 143 -22.77 23.37 4.11
C LYS A 143 -23.93 23.63 3.14
N ASP A 144 -23.78 23.23 1.88
CA ASP A 144 -24.81 23.40 0.87
C ASP A 144 -26.01 22.46 1.15
N ASN A 145 -25.74 21.21 1.58
CA ASN A 145 -26.80 20.28 2.02
C ASN A 145 -27.62 20.77 3.24
N LYS A 146 -27.09 21.70 4.06
CA LYS A 146 -27.82 22.29 5.20
C LYS A 146 -28.67 23.50 4.81
N LYS A 147 -28.45 24.08 3.62
CA LYS A 147 -29.20 25.25 3.14
C LYS A 147 -30.45 24.87 2.36
N GLU A 148 -30.54 23.65 1.85
CA GLU A 148 -31.67 23.16 1.06
C GLU A 148 -32.81 22.56 1.91
N THR A 149 -32.71 22.60 3.25
CA THR A 149 -33.70 22.01 4.19
C THR A 149 -34.59 23.04 4.89
N PHE A 150 -34.91 24.18 4.27
CA PHE A 150 -35.85 25.19 4.82
C PHE A 150 -36.94 25.56 3.82
#